data_AF-Q9XYN1-F1
#
_entry.id   AF-Q9XYN1-F1
#
_cell.length_a   1.000
_cell.length_b   1.000
_cell.length_c   1.000
_cell.angle_alpha   90.00
_cell.angle_beta   90.00
_cell.angle_gamma   90.00
#
_symmetry.space_group_name_H-M   'P 1'
#
loop_
_entity.id
_entity.type
_entity.pdbx_description
1 polymer ?
#
loop_
_entity_poly.entity_id
_entity_poly.type
_entity_poly.pdbx_seq_one_letter_code
_entity_poly.pdbx_strand_id
1 'polypeptide(L)'
;MFDVFGSVKGLLKLDSVCIDNNLFRLHYKATVIILIAFSLLVTSRQYIGDPIDCIVDEIPLAVMDTYCWIYSTFTIPNRLNGKIGLEVAHPGVGAHVAGKDEVKYHKYYQWVCFVLFFQAILFYIPRYLWKTWEGGRIKMLVLDLNSPVVNEQSKADRKKLLVDYFATNLHTQNFYAYRFFICEALNFVNVVGQIYFMDLFLDGEFTTYGSDVVRFTEMEPEERSDPMSRVFPKVTKCTFHKYGPSGSVQTFDGLCVLPLNIVNEKIYVFLWFWFVILSVLTGIGLVYRLATAMGPQMRMYLLRARSRLAPQDQIETISNKCQIGDWFVLYQLGKNIDPLIYKELVADLAKKLEGKEIV
;
A
#
# COMPACT_ATOMS: atom_id res chain seq x y z
N MET A 1 -10.68 21.70 3.83
CA MET A 1 -9.38 21.33 3.21
C MET A 1 -8.26 21.17 4.25
N PHE A 2 -8.09 22.09 5.21
CA PHE A 2 -7.06 22.00 6.27
C PHE A 2 -7.12 20.71 7.12
N ASP A 3 -8.30 20.16 7.38
CA ASP A 3 -8.46 18.94 8.20
C ASP A 3 -7.95 17.65 7.53
N VAL A 4 -8.08 17.57 6.19
CA VAL A 4 -7.55 16.42 5.42
C VAL A 4 -6.03 16.42 5.50
N PHE A 5 -5.39 17.58 5.33
CA PHE A 5 -3.95 17.73 5.52
C PHE A 5 -3.52 17.45 6.96
N GLY A 6 -4.34 17.79 7.95
CA GLY A 6 -4.13 17.42 9.36
C GLY A 6 -4.06 15.91 9.56
N SER A 7 -4.97 15.17 8.92
CA SER A 7 -5.01 13.70 8.97
C SER A 7 -3.79 13.07 8.28
N VAL A 8 -3.40 13.56 7.11
CA VAL A 8 -2.18 13.12 6.40
C VAL A 8 -0.91 13.45 7.20
N LYS A 9 -0.85 14.62 7.82
CA LYS A 9 0.25 15.00 8.72
C LYS A 9 0.37 14.02 9.90
N GLY A 10 -0.76 13.47 10.37
CA GLY A 10 -0.77 12.40 11.36
C GLY A 10 -0.03 11.14 10.91
N LEU A 11 -0.14 10.76 9.63
CA LEU A 11 0.57 9.60 9.06
C LEU A 11 2.09 9.83 8.96
N LEU A 12 2.51 11.07 8.72
CA LEU A 12 3.92 11.47 8.63
C LEU A 12 4.62 11.55 10.00
N LYS A 13 3.88 11.73 11.10
CA LYS A 13 4.48 11.78 12.44
C LYS A 13 5.19 10.46 12.76
N LEU A 14 6.41 10.56 13.29
CA LEU A 14 7.06 9.43 13.93
C LEU A 14 6.38 9.20 15.29
N ASP A 15 5.89 7.98 15.50
CA ASP A 15 5.31 7.59 16.78
C ASP A 15 6.42 7.57 17.84
N SER A 16 6.19 8.18 19.00
CA SER A 16 7.15 8.16 20.12
C SER A 16 7.34 6.75 20.70
N VAL A 17 6.36 5.87 20.49
CA VAL A 17 6.39 4.46 20.88
C VAL A 17 6.14 3.60 19.64
N CYS A 18 7.14 2.81 19.27
CA CYS A 18 7.12 1.83 18.20
C CYS A 18 6.39 0.56 18.64
N ILE A 19 5.15 0.41 18.20
CA ILE A 19 4.33 -0.80 18.44
C ILE A 19 4.35 -1.78 17.26
N ASP A 20 5.07 -1.46 16.18
CA ASP A 20 5.06 -2.22 14.93
C ASP A 20 6.48 -2.45 14.38
N ASN A 21 6.61 -2.82 13.10
CA ASN A 21 7.89 -2.95 12.42
C ASN A 21 7.91 -2.12 11.13
N ASN A 22 9.10 -1.91 10.56
CA ASN A 22 9.28 -1.07 9.39
C ASN A 22 8.50 -1.57 8.18
N LEU A 23 8.38 -2.88 8.02
CA LEU A 23 7.61 -3.51 6.96
C LEU A 23 6.10 -3.17 7.08
N PHE A 24 5.54 -3.26 8.28
CA PHE A 24 4.17 -2.85 8.57
C PHE A 24 3.96 -1.36 8.24
N ARG A 25 4.96 -0.51 8.54
CA ARG A 25 4.93 0.93 8.18
C ARG A 25 4.96 1.19 6.68
N LEU A 26 5.59 0.31 5.88
CA LEU A 26 5.53 0.44 4.42
C LEU A 26 4.08 0.35 3.92
N HIS A 27 3.22 -0.48 4.51
CA HIS A 27 1.80 -0.53 4.17
C HIS A 27 1.06 0.75 4.56
N TYR A 28 0.90 1.01 5.86
CA TYR A 28 -0.06 2.02 6.29
C TYR A 28 0.49 3.45 6.26
N LYS A 29 1.82 3.65 6.18
CA LYS A 29 2.42 4.99 5.99
C LYS A 29 2.77 5.20 4.53
N ALA A 30 3.77 4.48 4.02
CA ALA A 30 4.30 4.76 2.69
C ALA A 30 3.24 4.52 1.59
N THR A 31 2.65 3.33 1.52
CA THR A 31 1.65 3.00 0.49
C THR A 31 0.40 3.85 0.61
N VAL A 32 -0.13 4.08 1.82
CA VAL A 32 -1.31 4.95 2.01
C VAL A 32 -1.03 6.39 1.55
N ILE A 33 0.12 6.96 1.91
CA ILE A 33 0.50 8.31 1.47
C ILE A 33 0.65 8.37 -0.06
N ILE A 34 1.31 7.38 -0.66
CA ILE A 34 1.47 7.27 -2.11
C ILE A 34 0.11 7.20 -2.82
N LEU A 35 -0.80 6.33 -2.35
CA LEU A 35 -2.13 6.16 -2.95
C LEU A 35 -3.00 7.41 -2.81
N ILE A 36 -2.98 8.07 -1.65
CA ILE A 36 -3.68 9.35 -1.45
C ILE A 36 -3.09 10.42 -2.38
N ALA A 37 -1.77 10.51 -2.50
CA ALA A 37 -1.12 11.48 -3.37
C ALA A 37 -1.51 11.25 -4.85
N PHE A 38 -1.53 10.01 -5.32
CA PHE A 38 -1.99 9.68 -6.67
C PHE A 38 -3.48 9.93 -6.87
N SER A 39 -4.33 9.59 -5.88
CA SER A 39 -5.76 9.89 -5.93
C SER A 39 -6.00 11.41 -6.07
N LEU A 40 -5.29 12.24 -5.29
CA LEU A 40 -5.36 13.70 -5.38
C LEU A 40 -4.82 14.23 -6.71
N LEU A 41 -3.73 13.65 -7.23
CA LEU A 41 -3.16 14.02 -8.52
C LEU A 41 -4.16 13.78 -9.66
N VAL A 42 -4.77 12.59 -9.72
CA VAL A 42 -5.81 12.25 -10.71
C VAL A 42 -7.02 13.16 -10.56
N THR A 43 -7.50 13.36 -9.32
CA THR A 43 -8.63 14.25 -9.02
C THR A 43 -8.37 15.68 -9.51
N SER A 44 -7.15 16.20 -9.32
CA SER A 44 -6.78 17.54 -9.79
C SER A 44 -6.89 17.67 -11.31
N ARG A 45 -6.44 16.65 -12.06
CA ARG A 45 -6.54 16.63 -13.53
C ARG A 45 -7.97 16.42 -14.01
N GLN A 46 -8.79 15.68 -13.26
CA GLN A 46 -10.16 15.35 -13.62
C GLN A 46 -11.16 16.50 -13.41
N TYR A 47 -10.97 17.33 -12.37
CA TYR A 47 -11.94 18.38 -12.01
C TYR A 47 -11.44 19.82 -12.21
N ILE A 48 -10.13 20.04 -12.19
CA ILE A 48 -9.52 21.37 -12.37
C ILE A 48 -8.88 21.49 -13.75
N GLY A 49 -8.28 20.40 -14.22
CA GLY A 49 -7.70 20.31 -15.56
C GLY A 49 -8.73 19.94 -16.63
N ASP A 50 -8.24 19.80 -17.85
CA ASP A 50 -8.99 19.28 -18.98
C ASP A 50 -8.75 17.77 -19.13
N PRO A 51 -9.73 16.90 -18.81
CA PRO A 51 -9.52 15.47 -18.84
C PRO A 51 -9.60 14.88 -20.26
N ILE A 52 -10.27 15.55 -21.20
CA ILE A 52 -10.53 15.05 -22.55
C ILE A 52 -10.76 16.19 -23.54
N ASP A 53 -10.08 16.11 -24.68
CA ASP A 53 -10.24 17.04 -25.80
C ASP A 53 -10.64 16.26 -27.06
N CYS A 54 -11.84 16.51 -27.58
CA CYS A 54 -12.36 15.85 -28.78
C CYS A 54 -12.43 16.82 -29.96
N ILE A 55 -12.12 16.31 -31.16
CA ILE A 55 -12.33 17.01 -32.42
C ILE A 55 -13.44 16.31 -33.21
N VAL A 56 -14.45 17.09 -33.61
CA VAL A 56 -15.57 16.67 -34.45
C VAL A 56 -16.14 17.88 -35.16
N ASP A 57 -16.52 17.72 -36.42
CA ASP A 57 -17.18 18.77 -37.18
C ASP A 57 -18.68 18.85 -36.80
N GLU A 58 -19.30 20.02 -36.94
CA GLU A 58 -20.74 20.27 -36.72
C GLU A 58 -21.26 20.19 -35.26
N ILE A 59 -20.53 19.59 -34.33
CA ILE A 59 -20.88 19.52 -32.91
C ILE A 59 -20.01 20.49 -32.09
N PRO A 60 -20.60 21.32 -31.21
CA PRO A 60 -19.80 22.17 -30.32
C PRO A 60 -18.85 21.34 -29.46
N LEU A 61 -17.56 21.71 -29.44
CA LEU A 61 -16.49 20.94 -28.76
C LEU A 61 -16.84 20.62 -27.30
N ALA A 62 -17.26 21.62 -26.53
CA ALA A 62 -17.63 21.40 -25.12
C ALA A 62 -18.76 20.38 -24.90
N VAL A 63 -19.71 20.27 -25.85
CA VAL A 63 -20.78 19.25 -25.80
C VAL A 63 -20.19 17.88 -26.12
N MET A 64 -19.31 17.80 -27.13
CA MET A 64 -18.62 16.57 -27.49
C MET A 64 -17.75 16.07 -26.33
N ASP A 65 -16.91 16.92 -25.75
CA ASP A 65 -16.01 16.58 -24.64
C ASP A 65 -16.82 16.06 -23.44
N THR A 66 -17.86 16.78 -23.05
CA THR A 66 -18.73 16.38 -21.93
C THR A 66 -19.43 15.06 -22.22
N TYR A 67 -19.96 14.88 -23.42
CA TYR A 67 -20.64 13.64 -23.82
C TYR A 67 -19.68 12.45 -23.81
N CYS A 68 -18.53 12.58 -24.46
CA CYS A 68 -17.52 11.53 -24.58
C CYS A 68 -16.86 11.21 -23.25
N TRP A 69 -16.73 12.22 -22.38
CA TRP A 69 -16.35 11.99 -20.99
C TRP A 69 -17.36 11.09 -20.30
N ILE A 70 -18.66 11.42 -20.32
CA ILE A 70 -19.73 10.72 -19.59
C ILE A 70 -19.99 9.31 -20.15
N TYR A 71 -20.21 9.19 -21.46
CA TYR A 71 -20.55 7.93 -22.12
C TYR A 71 -19.35 7.04 -22.43
N SER A 72 -18.14 7.55 -22.17
CA SER A 72 -16.84 6.92 -22.41
C SER A 72 -16.43 6.84 -23.86
N THR A 73 -15.12 6.72 -24.05
CA THR A 73 -14.49 6.55 -25.35
C THR A 73 -14.10 5.09 -25.59
N PHE A 74 -13.72 4.76 -26.82
CA PHE A 74 -13.37 3.40 -27.19
C PHE A 74 -12.20 3.31 -28.17
N THR A 75 -11.61 2.12 -28.24
CA THR A 75 -10.61 1.72 -29.25
C THR A 75 -11.03 0.42 -29.91
N ILE A 76 -10.58 0.20 -31.14
CA ILE A 76 -10.82 -1.02 -31.91
C ILE A 76 -9.57 -1.91 -31.81
N PRO A 77 -9.58 -3.03 -31.05
CA PRO A 77 -8.38 -3.86 -30.84
C PRO A 77 -7.76 -4.38 -32.15
N ASN A 78 -8.59 -4.74 -33.13
CA ASN A 78 -8.15 -5.19 -34.46
C ASN A 78 -7.40 -4.12 -35.27
N ARG A 79 -7.39 -2.86 -34.82
CA ARG A 79 -6.74 -1.72 -35.47
C ARG A 79 -5.56 -1.19 -34.66
N LEU A 80 -5.07 -1.91 -33.64
CA LEU A 80 -3.93 -1.48 -32.83
C LEU A 80 -2.61 -1.48 -33.61
N ASN A 81 -2.43 -2.43 -34.53
CA ASN A 81 -1.18 -2.62 -35.30
C ASN A 81 -1.25 -2.08 -36.73
N GLY A 82 -2.27 -1.28 -37.07
CA GLY A 82 -2.40 -0.69 -38.41
C GLY A 82 -1.31 0.34 -38.66
N LYS A 83 -0.90 0.51 -39.93
CA LYS A 83 0.06 1.56 -40.30
C LYS A 83 -0.54 2.95 -40.08
N ILE A 84 0.08 3.73 -39.19
CA ILE A 84 -0.32 5.10 -38.86
C ILE A 84 -0.28 5.98 -40.12
N GLY A 85 -1.33 6.76 -40.35
CA GLY A 85 -1.45 7.65 -41.50
C GLY A 85 -1.90 6.96 -42.80
N LEU A 86 -1.96 5.63 -42.83
CA LEU A 86 -2.43 4.85 -43.98
C LEU A 86 -3.71 4.07 -43.65
N GLU A 87 -3.65 3.17 -42.68
CA GLU A 87 -4.75 2.26 -42.32
C GLU A 87 -5.53 2.75 -41.10
N VAL A 88 -4.83 3.48 -40.22
CA VAL A 88 -5.36 4.00 -38.95
C VAL A 88 -4.81 5.40 -38.70
N ALA A 89 -5.59 6.25 -38.04
CA ALA A 89 -5.12 7.57 -37.62
C ALA A 89 -4.15 7.46 -36.44
N HIS A 90 -4.47 6.60 -35.49
CA HIS A 90 -3.65 6.24 -34.33
C HIS A 90 -3.90 4.76 -33.97
N PRO A 91 -3.06 4.12 -33.13
CA PRO A 91 -3.30 2.76 -32.67
C PRO A 91 -4.71 2.59 -32.10
N GLY A 92 -5.50 1.69 -32.71
CA GLY A 92 -6.89 1.41 -32.29
C GLY A 92 -7.92 2.46 -32.73
N VAL A 93 -7.50 3.50 -33.47
CA VAL A 93 -8.35 4.59 -33.96
C VAL A 93 -8.38 4.56 -35.48
N GLY A 94 -9.43 3.94 -36.03
CA GLY A 94 -9.66 3.82 -37.46
C GLY A 94 -11.15 3.82 -37.82
N ALA A 95 -11.45 3.51 -39.08
CA ALA A 95 -12.83 3.33 -39.53
C ALA A 95 -13.48 2.19 -38.73
N HIS A 96 -14.62 2.49 -38.08
CA HIS A 96 -15.39 1.52 -37.32
C HIS A 96 -16.47 0.92 -38.20
N VAL A 97 -16.50 -0.41 -38.33
CA VAL A 97 -17.57 -1.12 -39.03
C VAL A 97 -18.47 -1.81 -38.02
N ALA A 98 -19.66 -1.23 -37.81
CA ALA A 98 -20.68 -1.78 -36.91
C ALA A 98 -20.99 -3.25 -37.26
N GLY A 99 -20.94 -4.12 -36.25
CA GLY A 99 -21.22 -5.56 -36.38
C GLY A 99 -20.02 -6.43 -36.82
N LYS A 100 -18.88 -5.84 -37.23
CA LYS A 100 -17.65 -6.60 -37.54
C LYS A 100 -16.54 -6.35 -36.54
N ASP A 101 -16.38 -5.11 -36.10
CA ASP A 101 -15.30 -4.72 -35.20
C ASP A 101 -15.71 -4.90 -33.74
N GLU A 102 -14.88 -5.62 -32.97
CA GLU A 102 -14.96 -5.59 -31.51
C GLU A 102 -14.51 -4.22 -30.99
N VAL A 103 -15.23 -3.69 -30.01
CA VAL A 103 -14.99 -2.35 -29.46
C VAL A 103 -14.63 -2.49 -27.97
N LYS A 104 -13.46 -1.98 -27.59
CA LYS A 104 -13.05 -1.88 -26.19
C LYS A 104 -13.36 -0.48 -25.66
N TYR A 105 -14.32 -0.38 -24.75
CA TYR A 105 -14.69 0.87 -24.08
C TYR A 105 -13.79 1.13 -22.88
N HIS A 106 -13.29 2.36 -22.76
CA HIS A 106 -12.40 2.78 -21.69
C HIS A 106 -13.21 3.53 -20.63
N LYS A 107 -13.88 2.80 -19.73
CA LYS A 107 -14.69 3.41 -18.64
C LYS A 107 -13.90 3.68 -17.37
N TYR A 108 -12.79 2.98 -17.19
CA TYR A 108 -12.07 2.91 -15.91
C TYR A 108 -11.51 4.27 -15.46
N TYR A 109 -11.09 5.15 -16.38
CA TYR A 109 -10.37 6.39 -16.03
C TYR A 109 -11.19 7.34 -15.15
N GLN A 110 -12.53 7.31 -15.26
CA GLN A 110 -13.42 8.10 -14.40
C GLN A 110 -13.38 7.64 -12.94
N TRP A 111 -13.05 6.36 -12.72
CA TRP A 111 -13.09 5.68 -11.44
C TRP A 111 -11.73 5.58 -10.76
N VAL A 112 -10.63 5.86 -11.48
CA VAL A 112 -9.25 5.72 -10.97
C VAL A 112 -9.06 6.48 -9.65
N CYS A 113 -9.56 7.71 -9.53
CA CYS A 113 -9.41 8.51 -8.32
C CYS A 113 -10.07 7.84 -7.09
N PHE A 114 -11.28 7.29 -7.26
CA PHE A 114 -12.03 6.59 -6.21
C PHE A 114 -11.39 5.23 -5.88
N VAL A 115 -10.93 4.50 -6.88
CA VAL A 115 -10.22 3.23 -6.69
C VAL A 115 -8.96 3.45 -5.87
N LEU A 116 -8.08 4.38 -6.26
CA LEU A 116 -6.86 4.69 -5.52
C LEU A 116 -7.14 5.09 -4.06
N PHE A 117 -8.19 5.89 -3.83
CA PHE A 117 -8.61 6.27 -2.48
C PHE A 117 -9.11 5.06 -1.67
N PHE A 118 -9.94 4.22 -2.27
CA PHE A 118 -10.44 2.99 -1.65
C PHE A 118 -9.30 2.02 -1.31
N GLN A 119 -8.31 1.87 -2.20
CA GLN A 119 -7.11 1.08 -1.93
C GLN A 119 -6.33 1.64 -0.73
N ALA A 120 -6.20 2.96 -0.61
CA ALA A 120 -5.56 3.59 0.54
C ALA A 120 -6.25 3.22 1.86
N ILE A 121 -7.59 3.17 1.87
CA ILE A 121 -8.36 2.71 3.04
C ILE A 121 -8.02 1.26 3.36
N LEU A 122 -8.04 0.37 2.37
CA LEU A 122 -7.74 -1.06 2.55
C LEU A 122 -6.33 -1.29 3.12
N PHE A 123 -5.32 -0.54 2.67
CA PHE A 123 -3.96 -0.58 3.24
C PHE A 123 -3.87 -0.06 4.68
N TYR A 124 -4.81 0.78 5.12
CA TYR A 124 -4.85 1.27 6.50
C TYR A 124 -5.57 0.31 7.47
N ILE A 125 -6.45 -0.58 6.97
CA ILE A 125 -7.25 -1.50 7.81
C ILE A 125 -6.38 -2.33 8.78
N PRO A 126 -5.30 -3.02 8.36
CA PRO A 126 -4.49 -3.81 9.28
C PRO A 126 -3.87 -2.98 10.41
N ARG A 127 -3.49 -1.72 10.13
CA ARG A 127 -3.02 -0.78 11.15
C ARG A 127 -4.12 -0.36 12.10
N TYR A 128 -5.30 -0.06 11.59
CA TYR A 128 -6.45 0.30 12.41
C TYR A 128 -6.81 -0.84 13.38
N LEU A 129 -6.86 -2.08 12.89
CA LEU A 129 -7.07 -3.27 13.70
C LEU A 129 -5.98 -3.44 14.77
N TRP A 130 -4.70 -3.37 14.38
CA TRP A 130 -3.61 -3.51 15.33
C TRP A 130 -3.65 -2.44 16.42
N LYS A 131 -3.84 -1.17 16.05
CA LYS A 131 -3.90 -0.06 17.01
C LYS A 131 -5.05 -0.22 18.00
N THR A 132 -6.19 -0.73 17.52
CA THR A 132 -7.38 -1.00 18.36
C THR A 132 -7.13 -2.15 19.32
N TRP A 133 -6.48 -3.22 18.86
CA TRP A 133 -6.17 -4.41 19.67
C TRP A 133 -4.99 -4.22 20.63
N GLU A 134 -4.04 -3.36 20.29
CA GLU A 134 -2.87 -3.02 21.13
C GLU A 134 -3.28 -2.13 22.30
N GLY A 135 -4.24 -1.21 22.10
CA GLY A 135 -4.91 -0.45 23.16
C GLY A 135 -4.00 0.46 23.98
N GLY A 136 -2.80 0.80 23.49
CA GLY A 136 -1.80 1.58 24.23
C GLY A 136 -1.03 0.79 25.27
N ARG A 137 -1.08 -0.56 25.26
CA ARG A 137 -0.39 -1.42 26.23
C ARG A 137 1.11 -1.14 26.31
N ILE A 138 1.82 -1.09 25.18
CA ILE A 138 3.28 -0.87 25.18
C ILE A 138 3.59 0.54 25.66
N LYS A 139 2.78 1.53 25.25
CA LYS A 139 2.92 2.90 25.74
C LYS A 139 2.77 2.98 27.27
N MET A 140 1.80 2.25 27.84
CA MET A 140 1.60 2.16 29.28
C MET A 140 2.77 1.48 29.99
N LEU A 141 3.32 0.40 29.43
CA LEU A 141 4.43 -0.34 30.02
C LEU A 141 5.76 0.42 29.95
N VAL A 142 5.98 1.21 28.91
CA VAL A 142 7.19 2.03 28.79
C VAL A 142 7.22 3.13 29.84
N LEU A 143 6.08 3.71 30.25
CA LEU A 143 5.94 4.67 31.37
C LEU A 143 7.12 5.67 31.51
N ASP A 144 7.46 6.37 30.43
CA ASP A 144 8.62 7.29 30.28
C ASP A 144 10.03 6.72 30.57
N LEU A 145 10.21 5.40 30.63
CA LEU A 145 11.53 4.73 30.61
C LEU A 145 12.31 4.98 29.30
N ASN A 146 11.72 5.72 28.36
CA ASN A 146 12.35 6.23 27.14
C ASN A 146 12.97 7.62 27.32
N SER A 147 12.70 8.33 28.42
CA SER A 147 13.17 9.69 28.65
C SER A 147 14.43 9.72 29.50
N PRO A 148 15.53 10.32 29.02
CA PRO A 148 16.77 10.41 29.80
C PRO A 148 16.64 11.33 31.02
N VAL A 149 15.69 12.28 30.99
CA VAL A 149 15.55 13.38 31.98
C VAL A 149 14.79 12.99 33.25
N VAL A 150 14.31 11.74 33.35
CA VAL A 150 13.58 11.26 34.53
C VAL A 150 14.54 10.96 35.69
N ASN A 151 14.15 11.32 36.92
CA ASN A 151 14.91 11.05 38.15
C ASN A 151 15.20 9.55 38.32
N GLU A 152 16.39 9.21 38.82
CA GLU A 152 16.88 7.84 38.92
C GLU A 152 16.01 6.97 39.84
N GLN A 153 15.57 7.53 40.97
CA GLN A 153 14.63 6.87 41.88
C GLN A 153 13.33 6.47 41.15
N SER A 154 12.77 7.41 40.37
CA SER A 154 11.53 7.17 39.61
C SER A 154 11.73 6.13 38.50
N LYS A 155 12.91 6.08 37.87
CA LYS A 155 13.24 5.04 36.89
C LYS A 155 13.33 3.67 37.57
N ALA A 156 13.97 3.58 38.73
CA ALA A 156 14.08 2.34 39.49
C ALA A 156 12.69 1.79 39.91
N ASP A 157 11.81 2.65 40.43
CA ASP A 157 10.45 2.28 40.82
C ASP A 157 9.64 1.77 39.62
N ARG A 158 9.69 2.49 38.49
CA ARG A 158 8.97 2.12 37.26
C ARG A 158 9.51 0.83 36.64
N LYS A 159 10.84 0.63 36.66
CA LYS A 159 11.47 -0.62 36.23
C LYS A 159 10.99 -1.79 37.10
N LYS A 160 10.97 -1.64 38.42
CA LYS A 160 10.48 -2.67 39.35
C LYS A 160 9.02 -3.03 39.07
N LEU A 161 8.15 -2.03 38.91
CA LEU A 161 6.75 -2.24 38.52
C LEU A 161 6.62 -3.01 37.19
N LEU A 162 7.48 -2.71 36.21
CA LEU A 162 7.48 -3.40 34.92
C LEU A 162 7.95 -4.86 35.04
N VAL A 163 8.98 -5.13 35.86
CA VAL A 163 9.45 -6.50 36.13
C VAL A 163 8.37 -7.31 36.85
N ASP A 164 7.74 -6.74 37.89
CA ASP A 164 6.66 -7.39 38.63
C ASP A 164 5.43 -7.63 37.75
N TYR A 165 5.06 -6.65 36.90
CA TYR A 165 4.02 -6.82 35.91
C TYR A 165 4.33 -7.97 34.95
N PHE A 166 5.55 -8.02 34.41
CA PHE A 166 5.93 -9.03 33.43
C PHE A 166 5.96 -10.43 34.07
N ALA A 167 6.50 -10.57 35.28
CA ALA A 167 6.54 -11.81 36.02
C ALA A 167 5.12 -12.31 36.39
N THR A 168 4.23 -11.40 36.81
CA THR A 168 2.84 -11.75 37.17
C THR A 168 2.01 -12.13 35.94
N ASN A 169 2.27 -11.49 34.80
CA ASN A 169 1.57 -11.74 33.54
C ASN A 169 2.35 -12.67 32.61
N LEU A 170 3.24 -13.52 33.14
CA LEU A 170 3.95 -14.50 32.34
C LEU A 170 2.94 -15.49 31.74
N HIS A 171 3.13 -15.87 30.47
CA HIS A 171 2.30 -16.82 29.73
C HIS A 171 0.87 -16.36 29.36
N THR A 172 0.43 -15.20 29.83
CA THR A 172 -0.90 -14.66 29.50
C THR A 172 -0.90 -13.78 28.24
N GLN A 173 0.28 -13.57 27.63
CA GLN A 173 0.49 -12.55 26.59
C GLN A 173 0.40 -13.10 25.15
N ASN A 174 0.17 -14.41 24.96
CA ASN A 174 0.19 -15.04 23.64
C ASN A 174 -0.84 -14.45 22.67
N PHE A 175 -2.04 -14.17 23.17
CA PHE A 175 -3.11 -13.60 22.34
C PHE A 175 -2.75 -12.21 21.79
N TYR A 176 -2.01 -11.41 22.56
CA TYR A 176 -1.49 -10.13 22.11
C TYR A 176 -0.52 -10.27 20.92
N ALA A 177 0.38 -11.27 20.97
CA ALA A 177 1.29 -11.55 19.86
C ALA A 177 0.55 -12.07 18.61
N TYR A 178 -0.38 -13.01 18.78
CA TYR A 178 -1.15 -13.55 17.66
C TYR A 178 -1.99 -12.48 16.95
N ARG A 179 -2.56 -11.53 17.69
CA ARG A 179 -3.25 -10.36 17.10
C ARG A 179 -2.34 -9.57 16.16
N PHE A 180 -1.07 -9.37 16.52
CA PHE A 180 -0.11 -8.70 15.65
C PHE A 180 0.18 -9.55 14.40
N PHE A 181 0.39 -10.85 14.57
CA PHE A 181 0.73 -11.74 13.45
C PHE A 181 -0.43 -11.88 12.45
N ILE A 182 -1.66 -11.87 12.94
CA ILE A 182 -2.86 -11.77 12.09
C ILE A 182 -2.82 -10.48 11.29
N CYS A 183 -2.47 -9.34 11.88
CA CYS A 183 -2.37 -8.07 11.14
C CYS A 183 -1.24 -8.10 10.09
N GLU A 184 -0.12 -8.77 10.36
CA GLU A 184 0.94 -8.99 9.35
C GLU A 184 0.46 -9.88 8.21
N ALA A 185 -0.26 -10.96 8.51
CA ALA A 185 -0.86 -11.81 7.48
C ALA A 185 -1.91 -11.04 6.66
N LEU A 186 -2.73 -10.21 7.30
CA LEU A 186 -3.70 -9.34 6.63
C LEU A 186 -3.02 -8.32 5.71
N ASN A 187 -1.84 -7.79 6.07
CA ASN A 187 -1.07 -6.93 5.18
C ASN A 187 -0.63 -7.66 3.90
N PHE A 188 -0.20 -8.91 4.02
CA PHE A 188 0.17 -9.75 2.88
C PHE A 188 -1.04 -10.09 2.00
N VAL A 189 -2.14 -10.54 2.62
CA VAL A 189 -3.40 -10.80 1.92
C VAL A 189 -3.90 -9.55 1.22
N ASN A 190 -3.80 -8.37 1.87
CA ASN A 190 -4.18 -7.12 1.26
C ASN A 190 -3.30 -6.81 0.05
N VAL A 191 -1.96 -6.76 0.16
CA VAL A 191 -1.12 -6.39 -1.01
C VAL A 191 -1.29 -7.35 -2.19
N VAL A 192 -1.41 -8.66 -1.94
CA VAL A 192 -1.70 -9.64 -2.99
C VAL A 192 -3.10 -9.44 -3.56
N GLY A 193 -4.10 -9.23 -2.71
CA GLY A 193 -5.47 -8.92 -3.12
C GLY A 193 -5.57 -7.63 -3.93
N GLN A 194 -4.71 -6.64 -3.67
CA GLN A 194 -4.64 -5.40 -4.44
C GLN A 194 -4.09 -5.62 -5.84
N ILE A 195 -3.13 -6.52 -6.02
CA ILE A 195 -2.64 -6.91 -7.35
C ILE A 195 -3.78 -7.53 -8.16
N TYR A 196 -4.53 -8.47 -7.58
CA TYR A 196 -5.69 -9.06 -8.25
C TYR A 196 -6.81 -8.06 -8.50
N PHE A 197 -7.09 -7.18 -7.54
CA PHE A 197 -8.10 -6.13 -7.71
C PHE A 197 -7.72 -5.18 -8.85
N MET A 198 -6.43 -4.85 -8.97
CA MET A 198 -5.93 -4.03 -10.07
C MET A 198 -5.98 -4.75 -11.42
N ASP A 199 -5.70 -6.05 -11.42
CA ASP A 199 -5.83 -6.89 -12.61
C ASP A 199 -7.28 -6.94 -13.09
N LEU A 200 -8.23 -7.16 -12.19
CA LEU A 200 -9.66 -7.09 -12.49
C LEU A 200 -10.11 -5.70 -12.95
N PHE A 201 -9.56 -4.63 -12.37
CA PHE A 201 -9.90 -3.25 -12.74
C PHE A 201 -9.38 -2.84 -14.14
N LEU A 202 -8.30 -3.47 -14.60
CA LEU A 202 -7.67 -3.21 -15.91
C LEU A 202 -7.88 -4.36 -16.91
N ASP A 203 -8.95 -5.15 -16.74
CA ASP A 203 -9.34 -6.26 -17.63
C ASP A 203 -8.24 -7.32 -17.86
N GLY A 204 -7.46 -7.67 -16.82
CA GLY A 204 -6.42 -8.70 -16.86
C GLY A 204 -5.05 -8.24 -17.34
N GLU A 205 -4.87 -6.93 -17.57
CA GLU A 205 -3.63 -6.39 -18.14
C GLU A 205 -2.63 -5.92 -17.07
N PHE A 206 -3.03 -5.85 -15.79
CA PHE A 206 -2.13 -5.34 -14.74
C PHE A 206 -1.00 -6.31 -14.41
N THR A 207 -1.27 -7.62 -14.38
CA THR A 207 -0.28 -8.62 -13.93
C THR A 207 1.01 -8.57 -14.76
N THR A 208 0.92 -8.45 -16.08
CA THR A 208 2.08 -8.39 -16.98
C THR A 208 2.57 -6.98 -17.25
N TYR A 209 1.87 -5.96 -16.75
CA TYR A 209 2.08 -4.57 -17.15
C TYR A 209 3.53 -4.09 -16.97
N GLY A 210 4.11 -4.26 -15.79
CA GLY A 210 5.48 -3.80 -15.54
C GLY A 210 6.54 -4.60 -16.29
N SER A 211 6.36 -5.93 -16.45
CA SER A 211 7.26 -6.75 -17.27
C SER A 211 7.20 -6.34 -18.75
N ASP A 212 6.01 -6.02 -19.25
CA ASP A 212 5.82 -5.50 -20.58
C ASP A 212 6.56 -4.16 -20.74
N VAL A 213 6.34 -3.21 -19.83
CA VAL A 213 6.99 -1.87 -19.88
C VAL A 213 8.52 -1.96 -19.93
N VAL A 214 9.13 -2.86 -19.15
CA VAL A 214 10.59 -3.08 -19.19
C VAL A 214 11.02 -3.61 -20.55
N ARG A 215 10.34 -4.64 -21.07
CA ARG A 215 10.65 -5.24 -22.38
C ARG A 215 10.58 -4.21 -23.52
N PHE A 216 9.65 -3.26 -23.47
CA PHE A 216 9.48 -2.25 -24.52
C PHE A 216 10.40 -1.04 -24.38
N THR A 217 11.01 -0.80 -23.21
CA THR A 217 11.99 0.29 -23.05
C THR A 217 13.26 0.03 -23.87
N GLU A 218 13.52 -1.24 -24.20
CA GLU A 218 14.67 -1.68 -24.99
C GLU A 218 14.45 -1.66 -26.52
N MET A 219 13.22 -1.37 -26.99
CA MET A 219 12.85 -1.41 -28.42
C MET A 219 12.93 -0.03 -29.10
N GLU A 220 13.15 -0.03 -30.42
CA GLU A 220 13.16 1.20 -31.23
C GLU A 220 11.76 1.85 -31.30
N PRO A 221 11.65 3.21 -31.31
CA PRO A 221 10.38 3.92 -31.21
C PRO A 221 9.33 3.59 -32.29
N GLU A 222 9.79 3.11 -33.46
CA GLU A 222 8.97 2.86 -34.65
C GLU A 222 8.21 1.52 -34.58
N GLU A 223 8.70 0.55 -33.80
CA GLU A 223 8.07 -0.78 -33.59
C GLU A 223 7.12 -0.81 -32.38
N ARG A 224 6.90 0.35 -31.77
CA ARG A 224 6.24 0.49 -30.48
C ARG A 224 4.73 0.40 -30.60
N SER A 225 4.19 -0.81 -30.81
CA SER A 225 2.80 -1.12 -30.41
C SER A 225 2.78 -1.27 -28.88
N ASP A 226 2.93 -0.14 -28.18
CA ASP A 226 3.00 -0.09 -26.72
C ASP A 226 1.83 -0.88 -26.10
N PRO A 227 2.08 -1.92 -25.28
CA PRO A 227 1.05 -2.48 -24.41
C PRO A 227 0.45 -1.39 -23.51
N MET A 228 1.26 -0.36 -23.19
CA MET A 228 0.80 0.85 -22.53
C MET A 228 -0.34 1.55 -23.29
N SER A 229 -0.31 1.60 -24.63
CA SER A 229 -1.37 2.19 -25.45
C SER A 229 -2.62 1.30 -25.53
N ARG A 230 -2.49 -0.01 -25.27
CA ARG A 230 -3.63 -0.95 -25.19
C ARG A 230 -4.44 -0.74 -23.92
N VAL A 231 -3.76 -0.55 -22.79
CA VAL A 231 -4.40 -0.34 -21.48
C VAL A 231 -4.78 1.12 -21.30
N PHE A 232 -3.83 2.02 -21.57
CA PHE A 232 -3.96 3.47 -21.39
C PHE A 232 -3.80 4.23 -22.73
N PRO A 233 -4.76 4.12 -23.67
CA PRO A 233 -4.70 4.85 -24.93
C PRO A 233 -4.75 6.37 -24.72
N LYS A 234 -3.89 7.09 -25.44
CA LYS A 234 -3.82 8.56 -25.42
C LYS A 234 -4.78 9.18 -26.43
N VAL A 235 -5.19 8.43 -27.44
CA VAL A 235 -6.15 8.82 -28.47
C VAL A 235 -7.19 7.71 -28.61
N THR A 236 -8.46 8.09 -28.70
CA THR A 236 -9.61 7.19 -28.73
C THR A 236 -10.69 7.72 -29.67
N LYS A 237 -11.71 6.90 -29.94
CA LYS A 237 -12.91 7.28 -30.67
C LYS A 237 -14.09 7.50 -29.73
N CYS A 238 -14.99 8.37 -30.15
CA CYS A 238 -16.29 8.58 -29.53
C CYS A 238 -17.32 8.83 -30.65
N THR A 239 -18.50 8.23 -30.53
CA THR A 239 -19.56 8.40 -31.54
C THR A 239 -20.74 9.13 -30.90
N PHE A 240 -21.11 10.27 -31.47
CA PHE A 240 -22.23 11.10 -31.05
C PHE A 240 -23.41 10.92 -32.00
N HIS A 241 -24.59 10.60 -31.46
CA HIS A 241 -25.80 10.44 -32.24
C HIS A 241 -26.73 11.63 -32.04
N LYS A 242 -27.13 12.29 -33.13
CA LYS A 242 -28.02 13.46 -33.12
C LYS A 242 -29.08 13.35 -34.20
N TYR A 243 -30.26 13.94 -33.98
CA TYR A 243 -31.27 14.07 -35.03
C TYR A 243 -30.89 15.15 -36.04
N GLY A 244 -30.85 14.77 -37.32
CA GLY A 244 -30.66 15.69 -38.44
C GLY A 244 -31.95 16.41 -38.84
N PRO A 245 -31.90 17.32 -39.85
CA PRO A 245 -33.05 18.10 -40.31
C PRO A 245 -34.24 17.26 -40.78
N SER A 246 -33.99 16.06 -41.31
CA SER A 246 -35.00 15.09 -41.76
C SER A 246 -35.66 14.31 -40.62
N GLY A 247 -35.24 14.51 -39.36
CA GLY A 247 -35.66 13.71 -38.21
C GLY A 247 -35.01 12.33 -38.11
N SER A 248 -34.13 11.96 -39.05
CA SER A 248 -33.34 10.73 -38.95
C SER A 248 -32.11 10.93 -38.05
N VAL A 249 -31.66 9.84 -37.41
CA VAL A 249 -30.42 9.85 -36.59
C VAL A 249 -29.20 9.97 -37.51
N GLN A 250 -28.34 10.93 -37.22
CA GLN A 250 -27.01 11.12 -37.82
C GLN A 250 -25.92 10.73 -36.82
N THR A 251 -24.87 10.11 -37.32
CA THR A 251 -23.71 9.61 -36.57
C THR A 251 -22.52 10.53 -36.80
N PHE A 252 -21.94 11.05 -35.73
CA PHE A 252 -20.74 11.88 -35.78
C PHE A 252 -19.61 11.17 -35.01
N ASP A 253 -18.54 10.81 -35.71
CA ASP A 253 -17.36 10.19 -35.10
C ASP A 253 -16.35 11.27 -34.73
N GLY A 254 -16.06 11.41 -33.44
CA GLY A 254 -14.99 12.26 -32.94
C GLY A 254 -13.72 11.47 -32.66
N LEU A 255 -12.59 12.16 -32.81
CA LEU A 255 -11.29 11.73 -32.32
C LEU A 255 -11.02 12.46 -31.00
N CYS A 256 -10.74 11.72 -29.93
CA CYS A 256 -10.55 12.29 -28.60
C CYS A 256 -9.16 11.99 -28.06
N VAL A 257 -8.47 13.02 -27.57
CA VAL A 257 -7.20 12.92 -26.86
C VAL A 257 -7.49 12.87 -25.36
N LEU A 258 -6.81 11.97 -24.64
CA LEU A 258 -7.00 11.77 -23.20
C LEU A 258 -5.70 12.09 -22.44
N PRO A 259 -5.45 13.37 -22.11
CA PRO A 259 -4.30 13.76 -21.30
C PRO A 259 -4.26 13.06 -19.94
N LEU A 260 -5.41 12.75 -19.32
CA LEU A 260 -5.45 12.04 -18.04
C LEU A 260 -4.75 10.67 -18.10
N ASN A 261 -4.76 10.02 -19.28
CA ASN A 261 -4.23 8.68 -19.41
C ASN A 261 -2.71 8.61 -19.37
N ILE A 262 -2.01 9.69 -19.73
CA ILE A 262 -0.55 9.74 -19.54
C ILE A 262 -0.18 9.69 -18.05
N VAL A 263 -1.02 10.28 -17.20
CA VAL A 263 -0.82 10.28 -15.74
C VAL A 263 -1.13 8.89 -15.19
N ASN A 264 -2.25 8.30 -15.61
CA ASN A 264 -2.62 6.95 -15.21
C ASN A 264 -1.57 5.91 -15.61
N GLU A 265 -1.05 5.99 -16.84
CA GLU A 265 0.06 5.15 -17.33
C GLU A 265 1.23 5.18 -16.31
N LYS A 266 1.72 6.36 -15.93
CA LYS A 266 2.85 6.47 -14.99
C LYS A 266 2.52 6.01 -13.58
N ILE A 267 1.32 6.33 -13.09
CA ILE A 267 0.84 5.87 -11.77
C ILE A 267 0.85 4.34 -11.73
N TYR A 268 0.26 3.68 -12.71
CA TYR A 268 0.13 2.22 -12.70
C TYR A 268 1.45 1.50 -12.95
N VAL A 269 2.38 2.06 -13.72
CA VAL A 269 3.75 1.53 -13.82
C VAL A 269 4.40 1.55 -12.45
N PHE A 270 4.35 2.70 -11.75
CA PHE A 270 4.92 2.83 -10.42
C PHE A 270 4.26 1.85 -9.42
N LEU A 271 2.93 1.80 -9.40
CA LEU A 271 2.19 0.93 -8.48
C LEU A 271 2.47 -0.55 -8.72
N TRP A 272 2.67 -0.97 -9.96
CA TRP A 272 3.05 -2.35 -10.29
C TRP A 272 4.35 -2.74 -9.59
N PHE A 273 5.43 -1.98 -9.81
CA PHE A 273 6.71 -2.26 -9.16
C PHE A 273 6.61 -2.16 -7.64
N TRP A 274 5.91 -1.15 -7.15
CA TRP A 274 5.72 -0.94 -5.72
C TRP A 274 4.99 -2.12 -5.05
N PHE A 275 3.88 -2.59 -5.61
CA PHE A 275 3.13 -3.72 -5.06
C PHE A 275 3.87 -5.05 -5.18
N VAL A 276 4.62 -5.28 -6.26
CA VAL A 276 5.46 -6.47 -6.39
C VAL A 276 6.56 -6.48 -5.31
N ILE A 277 7.30 -5.37 -5.17
CA ILE A 277 8.35 -5.23 -4.14
C ILE A 277 7.75 -5.39 -2.74
N LEU A 278 6.63 -4.72 -2.47
CA LEU A 278 5.95 -4.80 -1.17
C LEU A 278 5.47 -6.23 -0.89
N SER A 279 4.94 -6.95 -1.89
CA SER A 279 4.53 -8.36 -1.77
C SER A 279 5.70 -9.29 -1.46
N VAL A 280 6.85 -9.09 -2.11
CA VAL A 280 8.07 -9.88 -1.84
C VAL A 280 8.59 -9.61 -0.43
N LEU A 281 8.73 -8.34 -0.05
CA LEU A 281 9.21 -7.96 1.29
C LEU A 281 8.27 -8.46 2.39
N THR A 282 6.96 -8.45 2.14
CA THR A 282 5.95 -8.95 3.08
C THR A 282 5.95 -10.46 3.19
N GLY A 283 6.11 -11.17 2.06
CA GLY A 283 6.34 -12.61 2.05
C GLY A 283 7.55 -13.01 2.87
N ILE A 284 8.70 -12.34 2.68
CA ILE A 284 9.91 -12.55 3.49
C ILE A 284 9.63 -12.25 4.97
N GLY A 285 8.90 -11.18 5.27
CA GLY A 285 8.49 -10.83 6.63
C GLY A 285 7.61 -11.88 7.30
N LEU A 286 6.71 -12.52 6.55
CA LEU A 286 5.90 -13.63 7.04
C LEU A 286 6.71 -14.90 7.29
N VAL A 287 7.67 -15.22 6.41
CA VAL A 287 8.60 -16.34 6.63
C VAL A 287 9.43 -16.10 7.90
N TYR A 288 9.95 -14.89 8.07
CA TYR A 288 10.60 -14.48 9.32
C TYR A 288 9.67 -14.66 10.52
N ARG A 289 8.40 -14.24 10.40
CA ARG A 289 7.43 -14.38 11.48
C ARG A 289 7.17 -15.85 11.83
N LEU A 290 6.98 -16.70 10.84
CA LEU A 290 6.78 -18.14 11.00
C LEU A 290 7.99 -18.79 11.71
N ALA A 291 9.21 -18.42 11.30
CA ALA A 291 10.44 -18.88 11.95
C ALA A 291 10.51 -18.46 13.42
N THR A 292 10.10 -17.24 13.77
CA THR A 292 10.04 -16.81 15.18
C THR A 292 8.92 -17.48 15.97
N ALA A 293 7.83 -17.88 15.32
CA ALA A 293 6.70 -18.53 15.97
C ALA A 293 7.00 -19.99 16.29
N MET A 294 7.64 -20.70 15.37
CA MET A 294 7.95 -22.13 15.50
C MET A 294 9.31 -22.40 16.15
N GLY A 295 10.27 -21.47 16.05
CA GLY A 295 11.65 -21.67 16.49
C GLY A 295 12.00 -20.91 17.78
N PRO A 296 12.04 -21.57 18.96
CA PRO A 296 12.54 -20.97 20.20
C PRO A 296 13.97 -20.43 20.09
N GLN A 297 14.83 -21.12 19.33
CA GLN A 297 16.22 -20.70 19.09
C GLN A 297 16.31 -19.36 18.34
N MET A 298 15.42 -19.14 17.36
CA MET A 298 15.35 -17.87 16.63
C MET A 298 14.92 -16.73 17.58
N ARG A 299 13.96 -16.99 18.47
CA ARG A 299 13.54 -16.03 19.51
C ARG A 299 14.70 -15.66 20.42
N MET A 300 15.47 -16.65 20.87
CA MET A 300 16.67 -16.43 21.70
C MET A 300 17.70 -15.55 20.99
N TYR A 301 18.03 -15.88 19.73
CA TYR A 301 19.00 -15.12 18.94
C TYR A 301 18.57 -13.65 18.74
N LEU A 302 17.29 -13.41 18.42
CA LEU A 302 16.74 -12.07 18.24
C LEU A 302 16.71 -11.27 19.54
N LEU A 303 16.37 -11.92 20.66
CA LEU A 303 16.40 -11.29 21.98
C LEU A 303 17.83 -10.89 22.35
N ARG A 304 18.82 -11.75 22.10
CA ARG A 304 20.25 -11.44 22.28
C ARG A 304 20.71 -10.28 21.38
N ALA A 305 20.32 -10.30 20.11
CA ALA A 305 20.70 -9.25 19.16
C ALA A 305 20.18 -7.87 19.56
N ARG A 306 19.04 -7.82 20.26
CA ARG A 306 18.45 -6.61 20.85
C ARG A 306 19.12 -6.23 22.18
N SER A 307 19.31 -7.20 23.08
CA SER A 307 19.88 -7.02 24.41
C SER A 307 21.41 -7.20 24.44
N ARG A 308 22.15 -6.53 23.55
CA ARG A 308 23.60 -6.75 23.39
C ARG A 308 24.42 -6.49 24.67
N LEU A 309 23.92 -5.64 25.55
CA LEU A 309 24.58 -5.28 26.80
C LEU A 309 24.31 -6.27 27.94
N ALA A 310 23.32 -7.15 27.80
CA ALA A 310 22.94 -8.12 28.81
C ALA A 310 23.80 -9.40 28.68
N PRO A 311 24.22 -9.99 29.82
CA PRO A 311 24.89 -11.30 29.85
C PRO A 311 24.09 -12.42 29.14
N GLN A 312 24.82 -13.36 28.53
CA GLN A 312 24.23 -14.45 27.75
C GLN A 312 23.33 -15.38 28.57
N ASP A 313 23.79 -15.72 29.77
CA ASP A 313 23.11 -16.57 30.75
C ASP A 313 21.73 -16.00 31.12
N GLN A 314 21.65 -14.69 31.35
CA GLN A 314 20.37 -14.03 31.69
C GLN A 314 19.36 -14.11 30.54
N ILE A 315 19.83 -13.92 29.30
CA ILE A 315 18.99 -14.01 28.10
C ILE A 315 18.50 -15.45 27.88
N GLU A 316 19.37 -16.43 28.10
CA GLU A 316 19.03 -17.86 27.98
C GLU A 316 18.00 -18.28 29.03
N THR A 317 18.18 -17.88 30.30
CA THR A 317 17.20 -18.11 31.37
C THR A 317 15.83 -17.54 31.02
N ILE A 318 15.78 -16.29 30.54
CA ILE A 318 14.52 -15.65 30.12
C ILE A 318 13.92 -16.38 28.92
N SER A 319 14.73 -16.70 27.90
CA SER A 319 14.25 -17.33 26.67
C SER A 319 13.67 -18.73 26.93
N ASN A 320 14.25 -19.50 27.86
CA ASN A 320 13.77 -20.82 28.24
C ASN A 320 12.44 -20.77 29.01
N LYS A 321 12.19 -19.67 29.72
CA LYS A 321 10.95 -19.47 30.51
C LYS A 321 9.88 -18.67 29.78
N CYS A 322 10.17 -18.00 28.67
CA CYS A 322 9.20 -17.17 27.96
C CYS A 322 8.45 -17.92 26.85
N GLN A 323 7.13 -17.80 26.84
CA GLN A 323 6.32 -18.18 25.68
C GLN A 323 6.42 -17.12 24.58
N ILE A 324 5.76 -17.38 23.44
CA ILE A 324 5.79 -16.51 22.27
C ILE A 324 5.28 -15.10 22.55
N GLY A 325 4.21 -14.98 23.35
CA GLY A 325 3.64 -13.71 23.78
C GLY A 325 4.59 -12.89 24.64
N ASP A 326 5.18 -13.55 25.64
CA ASP A 326 6.12 -12.95 26.59
C ASP A 326 7.34 -12.42 25.83
N TRP A 327 7.93 -13.26 24.97
CA TRP A 327 9.05 -12.87 24.11
C TRP A 327 8.67 -11.68 23.21
N PHE A 328 7.48 -11.69 22.61
CA PHE A 328 7.07 -10.62 21.71
C PHE A 328 6.93 -9.29 22.45
N VAL A 329 6.30 -9.27 23.62
CA VAL A 329 6.18 -8.06 24.44
C VAL A 329 7.54 -7.58 24.91
N LEU A 330 8.40 -8.48 25.40
CA LEU A 330 9.76 -8.13 25.81
C LEU A 330 10.57 -7.53 24.64
N TYR A 331 10.47 -8.13 23.45
CA TYR A 331 11.11 -7.64 22.24
C TYR A 331 10.58 -6.27 21.81
N GLN A 332 9.29 -5.98 22.00
CA GLN A 332 8.70 -4.65 21.76
C GLN A 332 9.12 -3.63 22.80
N LEU A 333 9.24 -4.00 24.08
CA LEU A 333 9.78 -3.13 25.13
C LEU A 333 11.21 -2.71 24.81
N GLY A 334 12.06 -3.65 24.37
CA GLY A 334 13.43 -3.36 23.93
C GLY A 334 13.56 -2.44 22.72
N LYS A 335 12.47 -2.17 21.97
CA LYS A 335 12.46 -1.14 20.92
C LYS A 335 12.18 0.27 21.45
N ASN A 336 11.59 0.37 22.64
CA ASN A 336 11.00 1.60 23.17
C ASN A 336 11.66 2.08 24.46
N ILE A 337 12.36 1.22 25.18
CA ILE A 337 13.09 1.55 26.40
C ILE A 337 14.56 1.84 26.05
N ASP A 338 15.19 2.75 26.80
CA ASP A 338 16.62 3.01 26.67
C ASP A 338 17.45 1.70 26.82
N PRO A 339 18.49 1.48 25.99
CA PRO A 339 19.29 0.25 26.04
C PRO A 339 19.92 -0.08 27.40
N LEU A 340 20.29 0.92 28.21
CA LEU A 340 20.87 0.71 29.54
C LEU A 340 19.80 0.27 30.53
N ILE A 341 18.65 0.95 30.54
CA ILE A 341 17.50 0.58 31.39
C ILE A 341 16.98 -0.81 30.99
N TYR A 342 16.95 -1.10 29.69
CA TYR A 342 16.52 -2.40 29.19
C TYR A 342 17.47 -3.53 29.60
N LYS A 343 18.80 -3.28 29.64
CA LYS A 343 19.78 -4.23 30.20
C LYS A 343 19.47 -4.56 31.65
N GLU A 344 19.22 -3.55 32.47
CA GLU A 344 18.89 -3.74 33.88
C GLU A 344 17.58 -4.49 34.06
N LEU A 345 16.55 -4.13 33.28
CA LEU A 345 15.26 -4.82 33.28
C LEU A 345 15.42 -6.31 32.97
N VAL A 346 16.25 -6.65 31.98
CA VAL A 346 16.56 -8.05 31.64
C VAL A 346 17.26 -8.75 32.80
N ALA A 347 18.22 -8.09 33.47
CA ALA A 347 18.91 -8.67 34.62
C ALA A 347 17.96 -8.92 35.80
N ASP A 348 17.11 -7.95 36.12
CA ASP A 348 16.15 -8.03 37.23
C ASP A 348 15.06 -9.08 36.94
N LEU A 349 14.60 -9.16 35.69
CA LEU A 349 13.66 -10.18 35.25
C LEU A 349 14.27 -11.59 35.30
N ALA A 350 15.52 -11.77 34.88
CA ALA A 350 16.21 -13.07 34.96
C ALA A 350 16.33 -13.55 36.42
N LYS A 351 16.75 -12.67 37.34
CA LYS A 351 16.81 -12.97 38.78
C LYS A 351 15.44 -13.35 39.34
N LYS A 352 14.40 -12.57 39.01
CA LYS A 352 13.02 -12.84 39.47
C LYS A 352 12.49 -14.17 38.97
N LEU A 353 12.76 -14.51 37.71
CA LEU A 353 12.36 -15.78 37.13
C LEU A 353 13.11 -16.96 37.74
N GLU A 354 14.37 -16.79 38.18
CA GLU A 354 15.13 -17.80 38.95
C GLU A 354 14.66 -17.96 40.40
N GLY A 355 13.74 -17.12 40.88
CA GLY A 355 13.31 -17.12 42.27
C GLY A 355 14.28 -16.41 43.23
N LYS A 356 15.24 -15.63 42.70
CA LYS A 356 16.13 -14.78 43.51
C LYS A 356 15.39 -13.48 43.86
N GLU A 357 15.54 -13.01 45.11
CA GLU A 357 15.03 -11.69 45.49
C GLU A 357 15.72 -10.59 44.69
N ILE A 358 14.92 -9.63 44.20
CA ILE A 358 15.42 -8.39 43.61
C ILE A 358 15.70 -7.46 44.80
N VAL A 359 16.97 -7.23 45.13
CA VAL A 359 17.39 -6.25 46.14
C VAL A 359 17.17 -4.84 45.62
#